data_AF-N8WPK1-F1
#
_entry.id   AF-N8WPK1-F1
#
_cell.length_a   1.000
_cell.length_b   1.000
_cell.length_c   1.000
_cell.angle_alpha   90.00
_cell.angle_beta   90.00
_cell.angle_gamma   90.00
#
_symmetry.space_group_name_H-M   'P 1'
#
loop_
_entity.id
_entity.type
_entity.pdbx_description
1 polymer ?
#
loop_
_entity_poly.entity_id
_entity_poly.type
_entity_poly.pdbx_seq_one_letter_code
_entity_poly.pdbx_strand_id
1 'polypeptide(L)'
;MPEHYTEPVTSVYSCMAGTSQKNPRCIALQGTIGEQVSCGMYELRSTSCKEVQVADAQCNKARIAHNMIPFIQIDRDEAGNDDNFERVS
;
A
#
# COMPACT_ATOMS: atom_id res chain seq x y z
N MET A 1 14.75 13.97 -1.28
CA MET A 1 13.69 13.93 -0.26
C MET A 1 13.87 15.15 0.64
N PRO A 2 12.83 15.94 0.94
CA PRO A 2 12.99 17.19 1.71
C PRO A 2 13.28 16.90 3.19
N GLU A 3 14.14 17.72 3.81
CA GLU A 3 14.66 17.49 5.18
C GLU A 3 13.58 17.45 6.26
N HIS A 4 12.52 18.27 6.14
CA HIS A 4 11.43 18.36 7.12
C HIS A 4 10.49 17.14 7.12
N TYR A 5 10.62 16.22 6.16
CA TYR A 5 9.84 14.97 6.10
C TYR A 5 10.56 13.76 6.69
N THR A 6 11.77 13.96 7.21
CA THR A 6 12.60 12.88 7.76
C THR A 6 13.03 13.18 9.18
N GLU A 7 13.18 12.14 10.00
CA GLU A 7 13.73 12.24 11.35
C GLU A 7 14.88 11.23 11.53
N PRO A 8 16.00 11.63 12.17
CA PRO A 8 17.11 10.73 12.44
C PRO A 8 16.70 9.68 13.49
N VAL A 9 16.96 8.41 13.20
CA VAL A 9 16.73 7.29 14.12
C VAL A 9 18.05 6.87 14.78
N THR A 10 19.13 6.91 14.00
CA THR A 10 20.50 6.71 14.48
C THR A 10 21.43 7.72 13.80
N SER A 11 22.74 7.64 14.04
CA SER A 11 23.74 8.48 13.36
C SER A 11 23.81 8.26 11.84
N VAL A 12 23.32 7.12 11.33
CA VAL A 12 23.43 6.73 9.91
C VAL A 12 22.08 6.43 9.26
N TYR A 13 21.03 6.22 10.06
CA TYR A 13 19.69 5.91 9.56
C TYR A 13 18.69 7.00 9.91
N SER A 14 17.83 7.33 8.95
CA SER A 14 16.69 8.21 9.12
C SER A 14 15.42 7.51 8.65
N CYS A 15 14.29 7.89 9.22
CA CYS A 15 12.97 7.42 8.79
C CYS A 15 12.08 8.61 8.42
N MET A 16 10.90 8.32 7.86
CA MET A 16 9.93 9.37 7.57
C MET A 16 9.36 9.92 8.88
N ALA A 17 9.33 11.23 9.03
CA ALA A 17 8.83 11.88 10.24
C ALA A 17 7.40 11.43 10.56
N GLY A 18 7.16 11.06 11.82
CA GLY A 18 5.88 10.54 12.32
C GLY A 18 5.68 9.03 12.14
N THR A 19 6.67 8.31 11.58
CA THR A 19 6.61 6.85 11.45
C THR A 19 7.34 6.10 12.56
N SER A 20 8.22 6.76 13.32
CA SER A 20 8.96 6.17 14.45
C SER A 20 8.14 6.13 15.76
N GLN A 21 6.92 5.62 15.70
CA GLN A 21 6.00 5.59 16.86
C GLN A 21 5.05 4.39 16.80
N LYS A 22 4.40 4.07 17.93
CA LYS A 22 3.49 2.92 18.05
C LYS A 22 2.37 2.90 17.00
N ASN A 23 1.81 4.06 16.69
CA ASN A 23 0.80 4.25 15.65
C ASN A 23 1.40 5.11 14.53
N PRO A 24 2.11 4.51 13.56
CA PRO A 24 2.87 5.26 12.57
C PRO A 24 1.94 6.04 11.64
N ARG A 25 2.19 7.36 11.50
CA ARG A 25 1.48 8.22 10.55
C ARG A 25 2.45 9.28 10.02
N CYS A 26 2.88 9.07 8.78
CA CYS A 26 3.77 10.02 8.09
C CYS A 26 3.12 11.40 8.02
N ILE A 27 3.88 12.45 8.34
CA ILE A 27 3.38 13.83 8.30
C ILE A 27 2.96 14.29 6.89
N ALA A 28 3.47 13.63 5.83
CA ALA A 28 3.08 13.89 4.45
C ALA A 28 1.73 13.27 4.06
N LEU A 29 1.17 12.39 4.90
CA LEU A 29 -0.09 11.71 4.61
C LEU A 29 -1.27 12.65 4.92
N GLN A 30 -1.96 13.06 3.86
CA GLN A 30 -3.13 13.93 3.93
C GLN A 30 -4.42 13.12 3.86
N GLY A 31 -5.48 13.62 4.49
CA GLY A 31 -6.81 12.99 4.50
C GLY A 31 -7.03 11.93 5.59
N THR A 32 -8.13 11.20 5.47
CA THR A 32 -8.63 10.25 6.48
C THR A 32 -8.52 8.82 5.97
N ILE A 33 -7.85 7.96 6.74
CA ILE A 33 -7.65 6.55 6.38
C ILE A 33 -9.01 5.83 6.42
N GLY A 34 -9.33 5.08 5.37
CA GLY A 34 -10.63 4.44 5.19
C GLY A 34 -11.62 5.27 4.36
N GLU A 35 -11.33 6.56 4.15
CA GLU A 35 -12.09 7.45 3.28
C GLU A 35 -11.24 7.83 2.07
N GLN A 36 -10.55 8.97 2.14
CA GLN A 36 -9.68 9.47 1.09
C GLN A 36 -8.34 9.89 1.69
N VAL A 37 -7.25 9.36 1.13
CA VAL A 37 -5.88 9.73 1.50
C VAL A 37 -5.02 9.99 0.28
N SER A 38 -4.03 10.86 0.44
CA SER A 38 -2.99 11.12 -0.56
C SER A 38 -1.67 11.47 0.13
N CYS A 39 -0.56 11.33 -0.60
CA CYS A 39 0.72 11.86 -0.14
C CYS A 39 0.88 13.29 -0.66
N GLY A 40 1.08 14.26 0.23
CA GLY A 40 1.30 15.67 -0.12
C GLY A 40 2.62 15.96 -0.85
N MET A 41 3.51 14.96 -0.94
CA MET A 41 4.79 15.03 -1.67
C MET A 41 4.98 13.82 -2.58
N TYR A 42 3.91 13.38 -3.27
CA TYR A 42 3.84 12.12 -4.02
C TYR A 42 5.02 11.89 -5.00
N GLU A 43 5.43 12.93 -5.74
CA GLU A 43 6.55 12.87 -6.70
C GLU A 43 7.92 12.69 -6.01
N LEU A 44 8.06 13.27 -4.82
CA LEU A 44 9.31 13.31 -4.07
C LEU A 44 9.44 12.17 -3.05
N ARG A 45 8.54 11.18 -3.08
CA ARG A 45 8.55 10.02 -2.18
C ARG A 45 9.90 9.28 -2.20
N SER A 46 10.29 8.76 -1.04
CA SER A 46 11.42 7.84 -0.92
C SER A 46 11.21 6.59 -1.78
N THR A 47 12.30 5.90 -2.09
CA THR A 47 12.26 4.60 -2.77
C THR A 47 11.39 3.60 -2.01
N SER A 48 11.54 3.52 -0.68
CA SER A 48 10.73 2.63 0.16
C SER A 48 9.22 2.92 0.05
N CYS A 49 8.81 4.18 -0.09
CA CYS A 49 7.40 4.52 -0.30
C CYS A 49 6.92 4.25 -1.73
N LYS A 50 7.82 4.21 -2.72
CA LYS A 50 7.51 3.90 -4.12
C LYS A 50 7.40 2.39 -4.38
N GLU A 51 8.12 1.59 -3.61
CA GLU A 51 8.14 0.13 -3.72
C GLU A 51 6.81 -0.51 -3.29
N VAL A 52 6.08 0.10 -2.35
CA VAL A 52 4.77 -0.41 -1.87
C VAL A 52 3.74 -0.39 -3.01
N GLN A 53 3.19 -1.56 -3.31
CA GLN A 53 2.15 -1.76 -4.32
C GLN A 53 0.79 -2.04 -3.68
N VAL A 54 -0.27 -1.81 -4.45
CA VAL A 54 -1.62 -2.20 -4.04
C VAL A 54 -1.68 -3.71 -3.82
N ALA A 55 -2.31 -4.13 -2.73
CA ALA A 55 -2.50 -5.54 -2.35
C ALA A 55 -1.23 -6.35 -2.02
N ASP A 56 -0.06 -5.71 -1.92
CA ASP A 56 1.14 -6.38 -1.41
C ASP A 56 1.10 -6.63 0.11
N ALA A 57 2.14 -7.27 0.63
CA ALA A 57 2.24 -7.58 2.06
C ALA A 57 2.22 -6.33 2.95
N GLN A 58 2.86 -5.23 2.52
CA GLN A 58 2.95 -4.00 3.31
C GLN A 58 1.63 -3.21 3.29
N CYS A 59 0.95 -3.19 2.15
CA CYS A 59 -0.40 -2.66 1.97
C CYS A 59 -1.38 -3.41 2.87
N ASN A 60 -1.38 -4.75 2.84
CA ASN A 60 -2.28 -5.55 3.66
C ASN A 60 -1.98 -5.43 5.15
N LYS A 61 -0.70 -5.35 5.55
CA LYS A 61 -0.29 -5.04 6.93
C LYS A 61 -0.88 -3.71 7.40
N ALA A 62 -0.80 -2.66 6.57
CA ALA A 62 -1.39 -1.36 6.90
C ALA A 62 -2.92 -1.44 6.99
N ARG A 63 -3.57 -2.18 6.09
CA ARG A 63 -5.02 -2.40 6.13
C ARG A 63 -5.47 -3.04 7.44
N ILE A 64 -4.81 -4.12 7.84
CA ILE A 64 -5.09 -4.82 9.11
C ILE A 64 -4.90 -3.89 10.31
N ALA A 65 -3.79 -3.14 10.36
CA ALA A 65 -3.52 -2.19 11.44
C ALA A 65 -4.59 -1.09 11.59
N HIS A 66 -5.31 -0.78 10.52
CA HIS A 66 -6.41 0.18 10.50
C HIS A 66 -7.80 -0.48 10.46
N ASN A 67 -7.91 -1.76 10.84
CA ASN A 67 -9.17 -2.52 10.88
C ASN A 67 -9.91 -2.58 9.52
N MET A 68 -9.16 -2.52 8.42
CA MET A 68 -9.69 -2.70 7.06
C MET A 68 -9.52 -4.14 6.61
N ILE A 69 -10.44 -4.60 5.76
CA ILE A 69 -10.39 -5.95 5.15
C ILE A 69 -9.16 -6.01 4.23
N PRO A 70 -8.20 -6.95 4.42
CA PRO A 70 -7.06 -7.09 3.51
C PRO A 70 -7.53 -7.55 2.13
N PHE A 71 -6.74 -7.27 1.10
CA PHE A 71 -7.02 -7.78 -0.23
C PHE A 71 -6.75 -9.28 -0.28
N ILE A 72 -7.69 -10.03 -0.84
CA ILE A 72 -7.51 -11.43 -1.22
C ILE A 72 -7.12 -11.50 -2.69
N GLN A 73 -6.20 -12.40 -3.04
CA GLN A 73 -5.96 -12.74 -4.43
C GLN A 73 -7.09 -13.66 -4.88
N ILE A 74 -7.72 -13.32 -6.00
CA ILE A 74 -8.71 -14.18 -6.64
C ILE A 74 -8.03 -14.67 -7.90
N ASP A 75 -7.81 -15.98 -7.98
CA ASP A 75 -7.31 -16.59 -9.19
C ASP A 75 -8.37 -16.39 -10.29
N ARG A 76 -7.94 -15.85 -11.42
CA ARG A 76 -8.82 -15.74 -12.58
C ARG A 76 -8.80 -17.10 -13.26
N ASP A 77 -9.92 -17.82 -13.21
CA ASP A 77 -10.08 -19.02 -14.01
C ASP A 77 -9.79 -18.69 -15.48
N GLU A 78 -8.97 -19.51 -16.12
CA GLU A 78 -8.76 -19.40 -17.55
C GLU A 78 -10.10 -19.65 -18.24
N ALA A 79 -10.54 -18.70 -19.06
CA ALA A 79 -11.74 -18.87 -19.86
C ALA A 79 -11.47 -19.95 -20.92
N GLY A 80 -11.76 -21.20 -20.57
CA GLY A 80 -11.82 -22.31 -21.50
C GLY A 80 -13.16 -22.26 -22.24
N ASN A 81 -13.13 -22.30 -23.57
CA ASN A 81 -14.34 -22.64 -24.32
C ASN A 81 -14.69 -24.09 -24.01
N ASP A 82 -15.93 -24.36 -23.61
CA ASP A 82 -16.45 -25.71 -23.47
C ASP A 82 -16.75 -26.27 -24.88
N ASP A 83 -15.74 -26.87 -25.49
CA ASP A 83 -15.84 -27.51 -26.81
C ASP A 83 -16.65 -28.84 -26.77
N ASN A 84 -17.21 -29.23 -25.61
CA ASN A 84 -17.96 -30.46 -25.43
C ASN A 84 -19.49 -30.30 -25.57
N PHE A 85 -19.95 -29.27 -26.28
CA PHE A 85 -21.39 -29.13 -26.57
C PHE A 85 -21.80 -30.09 -27.70
N GLU A 86 -22.61 -31.11 -27.38
CA GLU A 86 -23.23 -31.97 -28.39
C GLU A 86 -24.11 -31.15 -29.34
N ARG A 87 -23.72 -31.12 -30.62
CA ARG A 87 -24.50 -30.49 -31.67
C ARG A 87 -25.76 -31.32 -31.95
N VAL A 88 -26.92 -30.78 -31.61
CA VAL A 88 -28.20 -31.32 -32.06
C VAL A 88 -28.28 -31.13 -33.58
N SER A 89 -28.39 -32.24 -34.31
CA SER A 89 -28.60 -32.25 -35.77
C SER A 89 -30.08 -32.16 -36.13
#